data_AF-A0A5J4YPZ4-F1
#
_entry.id   AF-A0A5J4YPZ4-F1
#
_cell.length_a   1.000
_cell.length_b   1.000
_cell.length_c   1.000
_cell.angle_alpha   90.00
_cell.angle_beta   90.00
_cell.angle_gamma   90.00
#
_symmetry.space_group_name_H-M   'P 1'
#
loop_
_entity.id
_entity.type
_entity.pdbx_description
1 polymer ?
#
loop_
_entity_poly.entity_id
_entity_poly.type
_entity_poly.pdbx_seq_one_letter_code
_entity_poly.pdbx_strand_id
1 'polypeptide(L)'
;MLCVAPSRAQACGRWAHALRSAGAWKLGRRFATDGLRRVQWRAMSTDVPDEDNHLYDEAAPTVPAYSTAEATDEWSDLQGEAVPEGFPARVAEFFGDIKRTTLLVRSTDMLLEEHLFSLHSQTEAGQSIQDAGAVYLDGPGGSGKSASVLRLVCAARNSGWTVLYIPDTKKILYGSGSYVPWLGEKTGRNEDGKVWWYDRPEPTLSILKSFKEVHGNELARMEITSDGCDTTRELLNRADTSNVLGLVDFALDTGENIEVHHELGPKLIGDVFDTMLNCLCGPVENPVLIAIDDWNSLVGLSDFFTPRQRRIHSRGIRLSNRFINISELSARMQNGFVVAANSKQVPPCFERRSRVVGGIYKEFMVTDEDKAAPSGESILQTFFDNSRLVDTNLLPTQITEEHRLSTTGNITLRCSTFRREEWLALVREYQDARFLRDQDPALLDRIFVACSGRAHLLHHCAKAL
;
A
#
# COMPACT_ATOMS: atom_id res chain seq x y z
N MET A 1 -35.61 -15.07 -12.99
CA MET A 1 -35.98 -13.68 -12.62
C MET A 1 -34.73 -12.84 -12.71
N LEU A 2 -34.53 -12.15 -13.82
CA LEU A 2 -33.37 -11.31 -14.08
C LEU A 2 -33.70 -9.87 -13.67
N CYS A 3 -33.02 -9.35 -12.66
CA CYS A 3 -33.09 -7.94 -12.28
C CYS A 3 -32.19 -7.12 -13.21
N VAL A 4 -32.80 -6.33 -14.09
CA VAL A 4 -32.10 -5.34 -14.93
C VAL A 4 -32.00 -4.04 -14.14
N ALA A 5 -30.78 -3.53 -13.93
CA ALA A 5 -30.52 -2.24 -13.31
C ALA A 5 -30.81 -1.07 -14.31
N PRO A 6 -31.31 0.09 -13.85
CA PRO A 6 -31.61 1.20 -14.74
C PRO A 6 -30.34 1.99 -15.13
N SER A 7 -30.35 2.51 -16.36
CA SER A 7 -29.25 3.29 -16.95
C SER A 7 -28.98 4.62 -16.25
N ARG A 8 -27.70 5.05 -16.27
CA ARG A 8 -27.12 6.27 -15.67
C ARG A 8 -27.76 7.61 -16.10
N ALA A 9 -28.68 7.63 -17.06
CA ALA A 9 -29.22 8.86 -17.63
C ALA A 9 -30.37 9.51 -16.82
N GLN A 10 -30.97 8.83 -15.84
CA GLN A 10 -32.11 9.35 -15.08
C GLN A 10 -31.77 9.94 -13.70
N ALA A 11 -30.51 9.85 -13.24
CA ALA A 11 -30.10 10.34 -11.92
C ALA A 11 -29.68 11.84 -11.89
N CYS A 12 -29.31 12.43 -13.03
CA CYS A 12 -28.81 13.82 -13.08
C CYS A 12 -29.91 14.90 -13.10
N GLY A 13 -31.17 14.54 -13.34
CA GLY A 13 -32.27 15.52 -13.47
C GLY A 13 -32.85 16.05 -12.15
N ARG A 14 -32.61 15.39 -11.02
CA ARG A 14 -33.27 15.74 -9.73
C ARG A 14 -32.43 16.64 -8.81
N TRP A 15 -31.14 16.79 -9.05
CA TRP A 15 -30.27 17.70 -8.26
C TRP A 15 -30.33 19.16 -8.73
N ALA A 16 -30.62 19.40 -10.01
CA ALA A 16 -30.62 20.75 -10.60
C ALA A 16 -31.87 21.60 -10.27
N HIS A 17 -32.90 21.01 -9.63
CA HIS A 17 -34.12 21.70 -9.22
C HIS A 17 -34.10 22.13 -7.74
N ALA A 18 -33.32 21.45 -6.89
CA ALA A 18 -33.22 21.79 -5.46
C ALA A 18 -32.31 23.01 -5.18
N LEU A 19 -31.36 23.31 -6.08
CA LEU A 19 -30.44 24.45 -5.94
C LEU A 19 -30.99 25.77 -6.52
N ARG A 20 -32.16 25.77 -7.20
CA ARG A 20 -32.79 26.99 -7.74
C ARG A 20 -33.79 27.65 -6.78
N SER A 21 -34.16 26.98 -5.70
CA SER A 21 -35.11 27.47 -4.69
C SER A 21 -34.46 28.19 -3.50
N ALA A 22 -33.13 28.18 -3.37
CA ALA A 22 -32.41 28.94 -2.36
C ALA A 22 -31.89 30.26 -2.96
N GLY A 23 -32.77 31.26 -3.04
CA GLY A 23 -32.47 32.56 -3.63
C GLY A 23 -31.46 33.36 -2.82
N ALA A 24 -30.30 33.67 -3.40
CA ALA A 24 -29.39 34.71 -2.90
C ALA A 24 -28.32 35.13 -3.93
N TRP A 25 -28.69 35.63 -5.12
CA TRP A 25 -27.75 36.37 -5.98
C TRP A 25 -28.42 37.62 -6.58
N LYS A 26 -28.24 38.74 -5.89
CA LYS A 26 -28.28 40.10 -6.46
C LYS A 26 -26.99 40.77 -6.07
N LEU A 27 -26.04 40.93 -6.99
CA LEU A 27 -25.28 42.17 -7.10
C LEU A 27 -24.61 42.26 -8.47
N GLY A 28 -24.97 43.32 -9.17
CA GLY A 28 -24.65 43.59 -10.55
C GLY A 28 -23.30 44.25 -10.76
N ARG A 29 -22.92 44.26 -12.04
CA ARG A 29 -21.80 44.99 -12.63
C ARG A 29 -21.89 46.49 -12.34
N ARG A 30 -20.80 47.08 -11.83
CA ARG A 30 -20.12 48.33 -12.25
C ARG A 30 -19.32 48.88 -11.06
N PHE A 31 -18.00 48.94 -11.19
CA PHE A 31 -17.20 50.17 -11.18
C PHE A 31 -15.71 49.81 -11.35
N ALA A 32 -15.03 50.60 -12.17
CA ALA A 32 -13.60 50.57 -12.40
C ALA A 32 -12.87 51.45 -11.38
N THR A 33 -11.54 51.29 -11.36
CA THR A 33 -10.46 52.16 -10.84
C THR A 33 -10.23 52.26 -9.34
N ASP A 34 -8.96 52.02 -9.00
CA ASP A 34 -8.16 52.42 -7.84
C ASP A 34 -8.44 51.90 -6.43
N GLY A 35 -7.37 51.37 -5.82
CA GLY A 35 -7.21 51.31 -4.38
C GLY A 35 -6.75 49.96 -3.84
N LEU A 36 -5.44 49.77 -3.73
CA LEU A 36 -4.79 48.80 -2.85
C LEU A 36 -5.49 48.75 -1.48
N ARG A 37 -6.16 47.64 -1.17
CA ARG A 37 -6.47 47.24 0.22
C ARG A 37 -6.26 45.74 0.39
N ARG A 38 -5.49 45.42 1.45
CA ARG A 38 -5.18 44.08 1.96
C ARG A 38 -6.43 43.20 1.99
N VAL A 39 -6.35 42.05 1.33
CA VAL A 39 -7.24 40.93 1.59
C VAL A 39 -6.75 40.25 2.87
N GLN A 40 -7.44 40.49 3.99
CA GLN A 40 -7.32 39.65 5.17
C GLN A 40 -8.11 38.36 4.92
N TRP A 41 -7.41 37.24 4.87
CA TRP A 41 -8.03 35.92 4.95
C TRP A 41 -8.65 35.76 6.35
N ARG A 42 -9.97 35.85 6.46
CA ARG A 42 -10.71 35.32 7.61
C ARG A 42 -11.01 33.85 7.33
N ALA A 43 -10.37 32.96 8.08
CA ALA A 43 -10.76 31.56 8.13
C ALA A 43 -12.22 31.48 8.60
N MET A 44 -13.09 30.87 7.78
CA MET A 44 -14.40 30.42 8.25
C MET A 44 -14.16 29.19 9.12
N SER A 45 -14.39 29.33 10.42
CA SER A 45 -14.51 28.20 11.34
C SER A 45 -15.71 27.36 10.91
N THR A 46 -15.46 26.10 10.57
CA THR A 46 -16.50 25.06 10.56
C THR A 46 -16.25 24.20 11.78
N ASP A 47 -17.00 24.48 12.85
CA ASP A 47 -17.06 23.63 14.04
C ASP A 47 -17.74 22.31 13.66
N VAL A 48 -16.93 21.31 13.31
CA VAL A 48 -17.31 19.89 13.34
C VAL A 48 -16.48 19.26 14.46
N PRO A 49 -17.10 18.61 15.46
CA PRO A 49 -16.34 17.94 16.52
C PRO A 49 -15.60 16.74 15.95
N ASP A 50 -14.28 16.84 15.87
CA ASP A 50 -13.35 15.81 15.41
C ASP A 50 -12.95 14.92 16.62
N GLU A 51 -13.92 14.19 17.18
CA GLU A 51 -13.75 13.46 18.47
C GLU A 51 -12.90 12.16 18.36
N ASP A 52 -12.47 11.74 17.18
CA ASP A 52 -11.70 10.48 17.00
C ASP A 52 -10.21 10.68 16.61
N ASN A 53 -9.69 11.91 16.63
CA ASN A 53 -8.29 12.22 16.27
C ASN A 53 -7.31 12.34 17.47
N HIS A 54 -7.77 12.02 18.68
CA HIS A 54 -7.04 12.28 19.93
C HIS A 54 -5.82 11.40 20.21
N LEU A 55 -5.44 10.47 19.32
CA LEU A 55 -4.23 9.66 19.49
C LEU A 55 -2.94 10.33 19.01
N TYR A 56 -3.00 11.53 18.43
CA TYR A 56 -1.82 12.24 17.92
C TYR A 56 -1.77 13.74 18.23
N ASP A 57 -2.59 14.21 19.17
CA ASP A 57 -2.59 15.61 19.61
C ASP A 57 -1.58 15.81 20.76
N GLU A 58 -0.31 15.51 20.47
CA GLU A 58 0.80 16.01 21.27
C GLU A 58 1.43 17.18 20.52
N ALA A 59 1.49 18.33 21.22
CA ALA A 59 1.98 19.62 20.76
C ALA A 59 3.11 19.50 19.73
N ALA A 60 2.98 20.21 18.59
CA ALA A 60 4.07 20.35 17.63
C ALA A 60 5.36 20.71 18.39
N PRO A 61 6.34 19.79 18.49
CA PRO A 61 7.52 20.06 19.28
C PRO A 61 8.23 21.24 18.62
N THR A 62 8.55 22.26 19.43
CA THR A 62 9.50 23.30 19.04
C THR A 62 10.76 22.62 18.53
N VAL A 63 10.98 22.69 17.22
CA VAL A 63 12.08 22.05 16.50
C VAL A 63 13.39 22.51 17.12
N PRO A 64 14.13 21.65 17.85
CA PRO A 64 15.45 22.03 18.32
C PRO A 64 16.39 21.97 17.12
N ALA A 65 17.28 22.95 17.00
CA ALA A 65 18.32 22.96 15.98
C ALA A 65 19.31 21.80 16.27
N TYR A 66 19.18 20.71 15.52
CA TYR A 66 20.11 19.58 15.56
C TYR A 66 20.92 19.48 14.25
N SER A 67 22.21 19.21 14.39
CA SER A 67 23.23 19.24 13.33
C SER A 67 23.22 18.01 12.41
N THR A 68 23.24 18.27 11.11
CA THR A 68 23.94 17.58 10.00
C THR A 68 24.22 16.07 10.14
N ALA A 69 23.18 15.26 10.01
CA ALA A 69 23.25 14.12 9.12
C ALA A 69 22.97 14.72 7.76
N GLU A 70 23.95 14.72 6.87
CA GLU A 70 23.90 15.43 5.59
C GLU A 70 22.57 15.10 4.92
N ALA A 71 21.70 16.11 4.83
CA ALA A 71 20.51 15.98 4.03
C ALA A 71 20.97 15.69 2.62
N THR A 72 20.54 14.56 2.10
CA THR A 72 20.90 14.15 0.75
C THR A 72 20.09 15.02 -0.21
N ASP A 73 20.75 15.98 -0.87
CA ASP A 73 20.26 16.66 -2.08
C ASP A 73 20.31 15.71 -3.31
N GLU A 74 20.48 14.41 -3.08
CA GLU A 74 20.63 13.38 -4.09
C GLU A 74 19.27 12.92 -4.62
N TRP A 75 19.22 12.68 -5.92
CA TRP A 75 18.04 12.19 -6.62
C TRP A 75 18.36 10.84 -7.28
N SER A 76 17.43 9.90 -7.15
CA SER A 76 17.43 8.64 -7.89
C SER A 76 16.52 8.78 -9.09
N ASP A 77 17.05 8.57 -10.29
CA ASP A 77 16.27 8.54 -11.51
C ASP A 77 15.78 7.12 -11.77
N LEU A 78 14.45 6.93 -11.83
CA LEU A 78 13.82 5.67 -12.16
C LEU A 78 13.67 5.49 -13.68
N GLN A 79 14.19 6.40 -14.50
CA GLN A 79 14.11 6.29 -15.96
C GLN A 79 14.75 4.99 -16.46
N GLY A 80 13.93 4.12 -17.05
CA GLY A 80 14.35 2.83 -17.58
C GLY A 80 14.05 1.65 -16.66
N GLU A 81 13.69 1.91 -15.40
CA GLU A 81 13.24 0.87 -14.49
C GLU A 81 11.76 0.56 -14.76
N ALA A 82 11.50 -0.66 -15.24
CA ALA A 82 10.14 -1.11 -15.46
C ALA A 82 9.47 -1.37 -14.10
N VAL A 83 8.40 -0.63 -13.83
CA VAL A 83 7.48 -0.87 -12.71
C VAL A 83 6.10 -1.24 -13.29
N PRO A 84 5.95 -2.43 -13.90
CA PRO A 84 4.70 -2.83 -14.56
C PRO A 84 3.53 -2.97 -13.60
N GLU A 85 3.80 -3.12 -12.30
CA GLU A 85 2.79 -3.08 -11.24
C GLU A 85 2.07 -1.71 -11.16
N GLY A 86 2.71 -0.67 -11.70
CA GLY A 86 2.33 0.72 -11.58
C GLY A 86 2.92 1.40 -10.34
N PHE A 87 2.66 2.70 -10.23
CA PHE A 87 3.14 3.51 -9.11
C PHE A 87 2.03 3.71 -8.07
N PRO A 88 2.40 3.93 -6.78
CA PRO A 88 1.46 4.43 -5.78
C PRO A 88 0.77 5.70 -6.29
N ALA A 89 -0.54 5.83 -6.07
CA ALA A 89 -1.36 6.85 -6.74
C ALA A 89 -0.81 8.29 -6.66
N ARG A 90 -0.29 8.68 -5.49
CA ARG A 90 0.32 10.01 -5.25
C ARG A 90 1.65 10.19 -5.96
N VAL A 91 2.45 9.13 -6.06
CA VAL A 91 3.73 9.13 -6.78
C VAL A 91 3.46 9.19 -8.28
N ALA A 92 2.47 8.45 -8.77
CA ALA A 92 2.00 8.52 -10.16
C ALA A 92 1.51 9.94 -10.52
N GLU A 93 0.72 10.56 -9.65
CA GLU A 93 0.25 11.94 -9.79
C GLU A 93 1.45 12.91 -9.87
N PHE A 94 2.36 12.82 -8.91
CA PHE A 94 3.58 13.62 -8.87
C PHE A 94 4.37 13.50 -10.18
N PHE A 95 4.74 12.29 -10.60
CA PHE A 95 5.46 12.04 -11.87
C PHE A 95 4.70 12.57 -13.09
N GLY A 96 3.37 12.38 -13.10
CA GLY A 96 2.49 12.87 -14.15
C GLY A 96 2.49 14.39 -14.27
N ASP A 97 2.63 15.10 -13.15
CA ASP A 97 2.61 16.56 -13.08
C ASP A 97 3.99 17.19 -13.37
N ILE A 98 5.06 16.63 -12.79
CA ILE A 98 6.42 17.14 -13.01
C ILE A 98 7.08 16.63 -14.30
N LYS A 99 6.48 15.61 -14.94
CA LYS A 99 6.99 14.94 -16.15
C LYS A 99 8.40 14.37 -16.00
N ARG A 100 8.74 13.94 -14.79
CA ARG A 100 10.00 13.29 -14.42
C ARG A 100 9.71 12.14 -13.48
N THR A 101 10.52 11.10 -13.53
CA THR A 101 10.42 9.90 -12.69
C THR A 101 11.60 9.83 -11.72
N THR A 102 11.88 10.95 -11.07
CA THR A 102 12.97 11.09 -10.10
C THR A 102 12.41 11.08 -8.68
N LEU A 103 13.10 10.38 -7.78
CA LEU A 103 12.79 10.34 -6.35
C LEU A 103 13.93 10.95 -5.54
N LEU A 104 13.60 11.81 -4.58
CA LEU A 104 14.58 12.31 -3.62
C LEU A 104 15.06 11.15 -2.74
N VAL A 105 16.37 10.98 -2.64
CA VAL A 105 17.00 10.05 -1.69
C VAL A 105 16.80 10.60 -0.29
N ARG A 106 16.28 9.79 0.64
CA ARG A 106 16.09 10.20 2.03
C ARG A 106 16.88 9.33 2.99
N SER A 107 17.13 9.84 4.20
CA SER A 107 17.82 9.07 5.23
C SER A 107 17.11 7.75 5.54
N THR A 108 15.77 7.74 5.54
CA THR A 108 14.98 6.50 5.72
C THR A 108 15.29 5.46 4.64
N ASP A 109 15.51 5.90 3.40
CA ASP A 109 15.78 5.00 2.28
C ASP A 109 17.13 4.32 2.47
N MET A 110 18.15 5.10 2.82
CA MET A 110 19.49 4.59 3.09
C MET A 110 19.49 3.58 4.24
N LEU A 111 18.77 3.86 5.32
CA LEU A 111 18.65 2.95 6.47
C LEU A 111 17.94 1.65 6.11
N LEU A 112 16.89 1.75 5.30
CA LEU A 112 16.12 0.59 4.85
C LEU A 112 16.98 -0.29 3.93
N GLU A 113 17.68 0.31 2.96
CA GLU A 113 18.61 -0.39 2.07
C GLU A 113 19.75 -1.03 2.86
N GLU A 114 20.50 -0.24 3.65
CA GLU A 114 21.63 -0.74 4.46
C GLU A 114 21.22 -1.91 5.35
N HIS A 115 20.04 -1.83 5.98
CA HIS A 115 19.54 -2.91 6.80
C HIS A 115 19.29 -4.20 6.01
N LEU A 116 18.54 -4.14 4.92
CA LEU A 116 18.16 -5.35 4.18
C LEU A 116 19.36 -5.95 3.45
N PHE A 117 20.24 -5.14 2.87
CA PHE A 117 21.45 -5.62 2.22
C PHE A 117 22.46 -6.20 3.22
N SER A 118 22.56 -5.64 4.43
CA SER A 118 23.42 -6.21 5.47
C SER A 118 22.90 -7.56 6.00
N LEU A 119 21.58 -7.70 6.18
CA LEU A 119 20.95 -8.99 6.53
C LEU A 119 21.15 -10.03 5.42
N HIS A 120 21.02 -9.62 4.15
CA HIS A 120 21.29 -10.51 3.04
C HIS A 120 22.76 -10.98 3.02
N SER A 121 23.71 -10.07 3.23
CA SER A 121 25.14 -10.41 3.33
C SER A 121 25.44 -11.40 4.46
N GLN A 122 24.72 -11.30 5.59
CA GLN A 122 24.82 -12.27 6.69
C GLN A 122 24.28 -13.66 6.30
N THR A 123 23.21 -13.67 5.51
CA THR A 123 22.60 -14.90 4.97
C THR A 123 23.57 -15.63 4.04
N GLU A 124 24.24 -14.90 3.15
CA GLU A 124 25.29 -15.45 2.28
C GLU A 124 26.48 -16.01 3.09
N ALA A 125 26.78 -15.39 4.25
CA ALA A 125 27.77 -15.89 5.20
C ALA A 125 27.30 -17.12 6.02
N GLY A 126 26.11 -17.66 5.74
CA GLY A 126 25.54 -18.84 6.39
C GLY A 126 24.86 -18.56 7.72
N GLN A 127 24.58 -17.31 8.06
CA GLN A 127 23.79 -16.97 9.25
C GLN A 127 22.30 -17.11 8.93
N SER A 128 21.56 -17.79 9.80
CA SER A 128 20.10 -17.87 9.67
C SER A 128 19.47 -16.52 10.00
N ILE A 129 18.69 -15.98 9.05
CA ILE A 129 17.90 -14.77 9.22
C ILE A 129 16.40 -15.06 9.39
N GLN A 130 16.02 -16.29 9.75
CA GLN A 130 14.60 -16.68 9.94
C GLN A 130 13.85 -15.77 10.94
N ASP A 131 14.60 -15.07 11.80
CA ASP A 131 14.07 -14.13 12.78
C ASP A 131 14.13 -12.66 12.35
N ALA A 132 14.61 -12.32 11.14
CA ALA A 132 14.79 -10.93 10.69
C ALA A 132 13.52 -10.07 10.77
N GLY A 133 12.34 -10.72 10.75
CA GLY A 133 11.04 -10.07 10.92
C GLY A 133 10.66 -9.16 9.74
N ALA A 134 9.43 -8.66 9.79
CA ALA A 134 8.94 -7.72 8.78
C ALA A 134 9.35 -6.29 9.12
N VAL A 135 9.63 -5.48 8.10
CA VAL A 135 9.85 -4.05 8.25
C VAL A 135 8.57 -3.29 7.90
N TYR A 136 8.16 -2.39 8.79
CA TYR A 136 6.97 -1.58 8.64
C TYR A 136 7.33 -0.09 8.60
N LEU A 137 6.93 0.60 7.54
CA LEU A 137 7.10 2.04 7.41
C LEU A 137 5.84 2.74 7.93
N ASP A 138 5.97 3.45 9.05
CA ASP A 138 4.91 4.28 9.61
C ASP A 138 5.28 5.76 9.59
N GLY A 139 4.30 6.66 9.75
CA GLY A 139 4.55 8.08 9.91
C GLY A 139 3.42 8.95 9.37
N PRO A 140 3.54 10.29 9.46
CA PRO A 140 2.51 11.23 9.02
C PRO A 140 2.11 11.10 7.54
N GLY A 141 0.93 11.61 7.18
CA GLY A 141 0.51 11.68 5.78
C GLY A 141 1.52 12.47 4.92
N GLY A 142 1.95 11.87 3.80
CA GLY A 142 2.92 12.44 2.87
C GLY A 142 4.33 12.65 3.43
N SER A 143 4.73 11.80 4.38
CA SER A 143 6.11 11.64 4.82
C SER A 143 6.97 10.77 3.88
N GLY A 144 6.58 10.57 2.61
CA GLY A 144 7.40 9.86 1.62
C GLY A 144 7.43 8.32 1.68
N LYS A 145 6.69 7.66 2.60
CA LYS A 145 6.70 6.19 2.76
C LYS A 145 6.60 5.38 1.47
N SER A 146 5.59 5.66 0.64
CA SER A 146 5.37 4.98 -0.64
C SER A 146 6.53 5.18 -1.62
N ALA A 147 7.17 6.35 -1.60
CA ALA A 147 8.37 6.61 -2.41
C ALA A 147 9.57 5.81 -1.90
N SER A 148 9.74 5.70 -0.57
CA SER A 148 10.79 4.87 0.05
C SER A 148 10.63 3.39 -0.31
N VAL A 149 9.42 2.84 -0.27
CA VAL A 149 9.15 1.45 -0.71
C VAL A 149 9.46 1.28 -2.20
N LEU A 150 8.99 2.20 -3.05
CA LEU A 150 9.23 2.13 -4.50
C LEU A 150 10.73 2.17 -4.81
N ARG A 151 11.49 3.03 -4.15
CA ARG A 151 12.94 3.11 -4.31
C ARG A 151 13.62 1.81 -3.87
N LEU A 152 13.22 1.24 -2.73
CA LEU A 152 13.75 -0.05 -2.27
C LEU A 152 13.47 -1.16 -3.30
N VAL A 153 12.27 -1.20 -3.88
CA VAL A 153 11.91 -2.16 -4.94
C VAL A 153 12.89 -2.05 -6.11
N CYS A 154 13.21 -0.84 -6.52
CA CYS A 154 14.15 -0.58 -7.61
C CYS A 154 15.59 -0.99 -7.24
N ALA A 155 16.06 -0.62 -6.05
CA ALA A 155 17.38 -1.01 -5.54
C ALA A 155 17.54 -2.54 -5.44
N ALA A 156 16.51 -3.24 -4.96
CA ALA A 156 16.49 -4.69 -4.87
C ALA A 156 16.53 -5.34 -6.27
N ARG A 157 15.74 -4.85 -7.23
CA ARG A 157 15.76 -5.33 -8.63
C ARG A 157 17.13 -5.13 -9.28
N ASN A 158 17.74 -3.96 -9.12
CA ASN A 158 19.08 -3.67 -9.63
C ASN A 158 20.15 -4.55 -9.01
N SER A 159 19.89 -5.09 -7.82
CA SER A 159 20.75 -6.05 -7.13
C SER A 159 20.45 -7.51 -7.48
N GLY A 160 19.55 -7.78 -8.44
CA GLY A 160 19.18 -9.13 -8.88
C GLY A 160 18.19 -9.86 -7.97
N TRP A 161 17.51 -9.15 -7.06
CA TRP A 161 16.51 -9.76 -6.17
C TRP A 161 15.22 -10.03 -6.93
N THR A 162 14.47 -11.05 -6.49
CA THR A 162 13.11 -11.30 -6.97
C THR A 162 12.14 -10.46 -6.14
N VAL A 163 11.37 -9.56 -6.77
CA VAL A 163 10.57 -8.56 -6.05
C VAL A 163 9.09 -8.67 -6.38
N LEU A 164 8.29 -9.07 -5.40
CA LEU A 164 6.84 -9.02 -5.45
C LEU A 164 6.36 -7.69 -4.87
N TYR A 165 6.01 -6.74 -5.74
CA TYR A 165 5.54 -5.41 -5.33
C TYR A 165 4.04 -5.24 -5.48
N ILE A 166 3.38 -4.67 -4.46
CA ILE A 166 1.95 -4.34 -4.47
C ILE A 166 1.80 -2.83 -4.17
N PRO A 167 1.69 -1.96 -5.18
CA PRO A 167 1.66 -0.50 -5.01
C PRO A 167 0.33 0.05 -4.47
N ASP A 168 -0.75 -0.74 -4.53
CA ASP A 168 -2.08 -0.32 -4.09
C ASP A 168 -2.91 -1.53 -3.64
N THR A 169 -2.86 -1.81 -2.34
CA THR A 169 -3.65 -2.88 -1.74
C THR A 169 -5.15 -2.58 -1.68
N LYS A 170 -5.59 -1.34 -1.95
CA LYS A 170 -7.03 -1.01 -1.92
C LYS A 170 -7.79 -1.74 -3.00
N LYS A 171 -7.18 -2.01 -4.15
CA LYS A 171 -7.80 -2.77 -5.24
C LYS A 171 -8.20 -4.19 -4.84
N ILE A 172 -7.58 -4.72 -3.78
CA ILE A 172 -7.87 -6.05 -3.23
C ILE A 172 -9.20 -6.04 -2.47
N LEU A 173 -9.44 -5.04 -1.61
CA LEU A 173 -10.62 -4.95 -0.74
C LEU A 173 -11.72 -4.00 -1.20
N TYR A 174 -11.40 -3.07 -2.09
CA TYR A 174 -12.26 -1.99 -2.52
C TYR A 174 -12.35 -1.93 -4.04
N GLY A 175 -13.42 -1.31 -4.52
CA GLY A 175 -13.66 -1.08 -5.93
C GLY A 175 -14.54 -2.12 -6.63
N SER A 176 -14.75 -1.90 -7.92
CA SER A 176 -15.51 -2.80 -8.80
C SER A 176 -14.68 -4.02 -9.20
N GLY A 177 -15.34 -5.15 -9.43
CA GLY A 177 -14.71 -6.37 -9.94
C GLY A 177 -15.45 -7.60 -9.44
N SER A 178 -15.20 -8.75 -10.06
CA SER A 178 -15.76 -10.00 -9.61
C SER A 178 -15.08 -10.48 -8.31
N TYR A 179 -15.82 -11.28 -7.55
CA TYR A 179 -15.29 -12.01 -6.42
C TYR A 179 -16.04 -13.33 -6.36
N VAL A 180 -15.32 -14.42 -6.17
CA VAL A 180 -15.89 -15.76 -6.31
C VAL A 180 -15.74 -16.51 -5.00
N PRO A 181 -16.83 -17.04 -4.43
CA PRO A 181 -16.75 -17.83 -3.21
C PRO A 181 -16.07 -19.17 -3.50
N TRP A 182 -15.05 -19.50 -2.72
CA TRP A 182 -14.34 -20.77 -2.75
C TRP A 182 -14.93 -21.76 -1.74
N LEU A 183 -15.18 -22.98 -2.19
CA LEU A 183 -15.56 -24.12 -1.36
C LEU A 183 -14.39 -25.09 -1.34
N GLY A 184 -13.64 -25.11 -0.25
CA GLY A 184 -12.50 -26.02 -0.11
C GLY A 184 -12.93 -27.49 -0.12
N GLU A 185 -12.23 -28.32 -0.87
CA GLU A 185 -12.46 -29.78 -0.93
C GLU A 185 -11.81 -30.56 0.23
N LYS A 186 -10.90 -29.96 1.03
CA LYS A 186 -10.21 -30.65 2.14
C LYS A 186 -10.36 -30.06 3.54
N THR A 187 -11.25 -29.09 3.72
CA THR A 187 -11.78 -28.77 5.05
C THR A 187 -13.29 -28.62 4.90
N GLY A 188 -13.98 -29.75 5.08
CA GLY A 188 -15.42 -29.85 4.95
C GLY A 188 -16.15 -28.71 5.64
N ARG A 189 -17.23 -28.27 5.01
CA ARG A 189 -18.30 -27.61 5.73
C ARG A 189 -18.70 -28.51 6.93
N ASN A 190 -18.71 -28.01 8.17
CA ASN A 190 -19.67 -28.50 9.18
C ASN A 190 -21.14 -28.14 8.80
N GLU A 191 -22.14 -28.34 9.66
CA GLU A 191 -23.54 -27.95 9.41
C GLU A 191 -23.79 -26.64 10.18
N ASP A 192 -23.55 -25.43 9.65
CA ASP A 192 -23.62 -25.01 8.23
C ASP A 192 -22.31 -25.02 7.43
N GLY A 193 -21.15 -25.00 8.09
CA GLY A 193 -19.90 -25.34 7.43
C GLY A 193 -19.17 -24.30 6.65
N LYS A 194 -18.11 -23.77 7.25
CA LYS A 194 -17.37 -22.67 6.66
C LYS A 194 -15.88 -22.89 6.77
N VAL A 195 -15.20 -22.87 5.63
CA VAL A 195 -14.41 -21.70 5.24
C VAL A 195 -14.81 -21.32 3.82
N TRP A 196 -15.33 -20.10 3.64
CA TRP A 196 -15.44 -19.49 2.33
C TRP A 196 -14.34 -18.44 2.25
N TRP A 197 -13.28 -18.72 1.51
CA TRP A 197 -12.47 -17.62 1.00
C TRP A 197 -13.21 -17.04 -0.20
N TYR A 198 -13.05 -15.75 -0.44
CA TYR A 198 -13.44 -15.14 -1.69
C TYR A 198 -12.18 -14.86 -2.49
N ASP A 199 -12.13 -15.42 -3.70
CA ASP A 199 -11.09 -15.13 -4.67
C ASP A 199 -11.40 -13.82 -5.39
N ARG A 200 -10.34 -13.09 -5.73
CA ARG A 200 -10.38 -11.80 -6.43
C ARG A 200 -9.56 -11.95 -7.71
N PRO A 201 -10.14 -12.51 -8.79
CA PRO A 201 -9.37 -12.92 -9.95
C PRO A 201 -8.70 -11.74 -10.65
N GLU A 202 -9.37 -10.59 -10.80
CA GLU A 202 -8.79 -9.45 -11.55
C GLU A 202 -7.59 -8.83 -10.83
N PRO A 203 -7.63 -8.50 -9.51
CA PRO A 203 -6.43 -8.07 -8.79
C PRO A 203 -5.32 -9.13 -8.79
N THR A 204 -5.65 -10.41 -8.62
CA THR A 204 -4.65 -11.48 -8.63
C THR A 204 -3.98 -11.61 -10.00
N LEU A 205 -4.74 -11.60 -11.10
CA LEU A 205 -4.21 -11.63 -12.46
C LEU A 205 -3.32 -10.42 -12.75
N SER A 206 -3.71 -9.23 -12.27
CA SER A 206 -2.88 -8.02 -12.40
C SER A 206 -1.52 -8.19 -11.73
N ILE A 207 -1.50 -8.78 -10.53
CA ILE A 207 -0.25 -9.07 -9.80
C ILE A 207 0.58 -10.12 -10.56
N LEU A 208 -0.03 -11.23 -10.97
CA LEU A 208 0.63 -12.31 -11.72
C LEU A 208 1.23 -11.80 -13.03
N LYS A 209 0.49 -10.98 -13.79
CA LYS A 209 0.94 -10.41 -15.05
C LYS A 209 2.15 -9.50 -14.86
N SER A 210 2.07 -8.59 -13.90
CA SER A 210 3.16 -7.65 -13.62
C SER A 210 4.40 -8.40 -13.12
N PHE A 211 4.20 -9.39 -12.25
CA PHE A 211 5.28 -10.20 -11.72
C PHE A 211 5.98 -11.04 -12.81
N LYS A 212 5.21 -11.63 -13.74
CA LYS A 212 5.76 -12.29 -14.94
C LYS A 212 6.59 -11.34 -15.79
N GLU A 213 6.11 -10.12 -16.00
CA GLU A 213 6.79 -9.12 -16.84
C GLU A 213 8.17 -8.77 -16.29
N VAL A 214 8.32 -8.67 -14.97
CA VAL A 214 9.61 -8.36 -14.32
C VAL A 214 10.48 -9.60 -14.13
N HIS A 215 9.90 -10.71 -13.66
CA HIS A 215 10.64 -11.86 -13.11
C HIS A 215 10.42 -13.17 -13.88
N GLY A 216 10.00 -13.09 -15.15
CA GLY A 216 9.71 -14.28 -15.95
C GLY A 216 10.87 -15.28 -16.03
N ASN A 217 12.11 -14.79 -16.08
CA ASN A 217 13.30 -15.65 -16.13
C ASN A 217 13.54 -16.39 -14.82
N GLU A 218 13.34 -15.72 -13.68
CA GLU A 218 13.46 -16.31 -12.35
C GLU A 218 12.36 -17.34 -12.13
N LEU A 219 11.12 -17.02 -12.52
CA LEU A 219 9.98 -17.93 -12.43
C LEU A 219 10.16 -19.20 -13.27
N ALA A 220 10.88 -19.13 -14.39
CA ALA A 220 11.18 -20.29 -15.22
C ALA A 220 12.15 -21.28 -14.55
N ARG A 221 13.00 -20.80 -13.63
CA ARG A 221 13.96 -21.61 -12.86
C ARG A 221 13.38 -22.14 -11.56
N MET A 222 12.30 -21.55 -11.06
CA MET A 222 11.65 -22.00 -9.83
C MET A 222 10.86 -23.28 -10.06
N GLU A 223 11.30 -24.36 -9.43
CA GLU A 223 10.56 -25.62 -9.39
C GLU A 223 9.39 -25.52 -8.41
N ILE A 224 8.28 -26.12 -8.79
CA ILE A 224 7.10 -26.18 -7.92
C ILE A 224 7.34 -27.27 -6.90
N THR A 225 7.48 -26.88 -5.63
CA THR A 225 7.59 -27.86 -4.55
C THR A 225 6.30 -28.66 -4.42
N SER A 226 6.44 -29.96 -4.18
CA SER A 226 5.33 -30.93 -4.17
C SER A 226 4.27 -30.68 -3.09
N ASP A 227 4.45 -29.69 -2.22
CA ASP A 227 3.54 -29.30 -1.13
C ASP A 227 2.39 -28.38 -1.58
N GLY A 228 2.24 -28.15 -2.89
CA GLY A 228 1.09 -27.45 -3.47
C GLY A 228 -0.26 -28.12 -3.17
N CYS A 229 -1.35 -27.34 -3.29
CA CYS A 229 -2.71 -27.86 -3.07
C CYS A 229 -3.08 -28.96 -4.09
N ASP A 230 -4.07 -29.80 -3.79
CA ASP A 230 -4.45 -30.89 -4.70
C ASP A 230 -4.88 -30.38 -6.07
N THR A 231 -5.50 -29.20 -6.15
CA THR A 231 -5.80 -28.56 -7.43
C THR A 231 -4.51 -28.30 -8.21
N THR A 232 -3.45 -27.76 -7.58
CA THR A 232 -2.15 -27.56 -8.21
C THR A 232 -1.57 -28.88 -8.71
N ARG A 233 -1.70 -29.99 -7.97
CA ARG A 233 -1.26 -31.32 -8.44
C ARG A 233 -2.06 -31.85 -9.63
N GLU A 234 -3.37 -31.62 -9.67
CA GLU A 234 -4.18 -31.95 -10.85
C GLU A 234 -3.83 -31.08 -12.06
N LEU A 235 -3.45 -29.83 -11.83
CA LEU A 235 -3.02 -28.87 -12.85
C LEU A 235 -1.64 -29.19 -13.41
N LEU A 236 -0.71 -29.60 -12.53
CA LEU A 236 0.61 -30.12 -12.89
C LEU A 236 0.55 -31.28 -13.89
N ASN A 237 -0.54 -32.07 -13.85
CA ASN A 237 -0.74 -33.20 -14.76
C ASN A 237 -1.38 -32.79 -16.10
N ARG A 238 -1.87 -31.56 -16.25
CA ARG A 238 -2.67 -31.11 -17.41
C ARG A 238 -1.93 -30.16 -18.34
N ALA A 239 -0.80 -29.59 -17.94
CA ALA A 239 -0.06 -28.62 -18.73
C ALA A 239 1.47 -28.75 -18.54
N ASP A 240 2.23 -28.09 -19.42
CA ASP A 240 3.70 -27.98 -19.37
C ASP A 240 4.14 -27.05 -18.22
N THR A 241 3.69 -27.36 -17.01
CA THR A 241 3.80 -26.53 -15.81
C THR A 241 4.83 -27.10 -14.85
N SER A 242 6.00 -27.52 -15.35
CA SER A 242 7.06 -28.05 -14.49
C SER A 242 7.69 -26.98 -13.58
N ASN A 243 7.47 -25.70 -13.91
CA ASN A 243 7.96 -24.54 -13.16
C ASN A 243 6.87 -23.50 -12.90
N VAL A 244 7.18 -22.54 -12.03
CA VAL A 244 6.23 -21.50 -11.61
C VAL A 244 5.80 -20.64 -12.80
N LEU A 245 6.68 -20.34 -13.76
CA LEU A 245 6.32 -19.57 -14.96
C LEU A 245 5.20 -20.25 -15.75
N GLY A 246 5.29 -21.56 -16.00
CA GLY A 246 4.24 -22.29 -16.72
C GLY A 246 2.89 -22.23 -16.00
N LEU A 247 2.87 -22.30 -14.67
CA LEU A 247 1.64 -22.12 -13.89
C LEU A 247 1.07 -20.71 -14.03
N VAL A 248 1.92 -19.68 -13.98
CA VAL A 248 1.50 -18.29 -14.15
C VAL A 248 0.91 -18.06 -15.54
N ASP A 249 1.56 -18.59 -16.58
CA ASP A 249 1.09 -18.49 -17.96
C ASP A 249 -0.27 -19.16 -18.15
N PHE A 250 -0.45 -20.33 -17.54
CA PHE A 250 -1.72 -21.02 -17.53
C PHE A 250 -2.83 -20.23 -16.81
N ALA A 251 -2.52 -19.60 -15.68
CA ALA A 251 -3.48 -18.75 -14.98
C ALA A 251 -3.85 -17.50 -15.78
N LEU A 252 -2.89 -16.88 -16.46
CA LEU A 252 -3.12 -15.70 -17.31
C LEU A 252 -4.01 -16.05 -18.52
N ASP A 253 -3.71 -17.14 -19.23
CA ASP A 253 -4.52 -17.63 -20.35
C ASP A 253 -5.96 -17.99 -19.91
N THR A 254 -6.08 -18.68 -18.78
CA THR A 254 -7.39 -19.02 -18.22
C THR A 254 -8.16 -17.76 -17.78
N GLY A 255 -7.46 -16.76 -17.23
CA GLY A 255 -8.02 -15.50 -16.80
C GLY A 255 -8.52 -14.62 -17.96
N GLU A 256 -7.82 -14.60 -19.09
CA GLU A 256 -8.26 -13.92 -20.31
C GLU A 256 -9.52 -14.58 -20.89
N ASN A 257 -9.67 -15.89 -20.69
CA ASN A 257 -10.81 -16.68 -21.16
C ASN A 257 -11.76 -17.11 -20.03
N ILE A 258 -11.91 -16.28 -18.98
CA ILE A 258 -12.66 -16.66 -17.77
C ILE A 258 -14.14 -17.01 -18.03
N GLU A 259 -14.75 -16.42 -19.07
CA GLU A 259 -16.12 -16.74 -19.49
C GLU A 259 -16.24 -18.19 -20.01
N VAL A 260 -15.19 -18.69 -20.67
CA VAL A 260 -15.11 -20.07 -21.16
C VAL A 260 -14.82 -21.02 -20.01
N HIS A 261 -13.97 -20.61 -19.06
CA HIS A 261 -13.52 -21.43 -17.92
C HIS A 261 -14.25 -21.09 -16.61
N HIS A 262 -15.53 -20.75 -16.66
CA HIS A 262 -16.28 -20.26 -15.50
C HIS A 262 -16.28 -21.17 -14.25
N GLU A 263 -16.12 -22.48 -14.41
CA GLU A 263 -16.07 -23.44 -13.28
C GLU A 263 -14.70 -23.53 -12.61
N LEU A 264 -13.60 -23.30 -13.36
CA LEU A 264 -12.22 -23.51 -12.89
C LEU A 264 -11.45 -22.20 -12.71
N GLY A 265 -11.71 -21.20 -13.54
CA GLY A 265 -10.86 -20.02 -13.72
C GLY A 265 -10.63 -19.21 -12.45
N PRO A 266 -11.65 -18.76 -11.72
CA PRO A 266 -11.45 -17.94 -10.53
C PRO A 266 -10.68 -18.64 -9.40
N LYS A 267 -11.01 -19.93 -9.14
CA LYS A 267 -10.33 -20.76 -8.12
C LYS A 267 -8.87 -21.00 -8.52
N LEU A 268 -8.65 -21.38 -9.78
CA LEU A 268 -7.35 -21.65 -10.35
C LEU A 268 -6.39 -20.47 -10.14
N ILE A 269 -6.84 -19.25 -10.44
CA ILE A 269 -6.02 -18.04 -10.32
C ILE A 269 -5.53 -17.87 -8.87
N GLY A 270 -6.42 -18.07 -7.89
CA GLY A 270 -6.05 -18.04 -6.47
C GLY A 270 -5.08 -19.17 -6.07
N ASP A 271 -5.30 -20.38 -6.58
CA ASP A 271 -4.45 -21.55 -6.33
C ASP A 271 -3.04 -21.38 -6.91
N VAL A 272 -2.93 -20.84 -8.13
CA VAL A 272 -1.66 -20.52 -8.77
C VAL A 272 -0.91 -19.44 -8.01
N PHE A 273 -1.62 -18.38 -7.59
CA PHE A 273 -1.00 -17.33 -6.78
C PHE A 273 -0.45 -17.85 -5.46
N ASP A 274 -1.20 -18.67 -4.72
CA ASP A 274 -0.72 -19.28 -3.48
C ASP A 274 0.47 -20.20 -3.71
N THR A 275 0.45 -20.97 -4.79
CA THR A 275 1.57 -21.85 -5.17
C THR A 275 2.83 -21.03 -5.45
N MET A 276 2.70 -19.96 -6.25
CA MET A 276 3.78 -19.02 -6.54
C MET A 276 4.33 -18.41 -5.25
N LEU A 277 3.46 -17.89 -4.38
CA LEU A 277 3.87 -17.27 -3.11
C LEU A 277 4.59 -18.28 -2.20
N ASN A 278 4.13 -19.53 -2.14
CA ASN A 278 4.81 -20.58 -1.38
C ASN A 278 6.20 -20.90 -1.95
N CYS A 279 6.37 -20.89 -3.27
CA CYS A 279 7.69 -21.05 -3.89
C CYS A 279 8.61 -19.88 -3.52
N LEU A 280 8.10 -18.65 -3.52
CA LEU A 280 8.86 -17.46 -3.11
C LEU A 280 9.28 -17.47 -1.63
N CYS A 281 8.47 -18.07 -0.75
CA CYS A 281 8.85 -18.25 0.66
C CYS A 281 9.84 -19.42 0.86
N GLY A 282 9.91 -20.35 -0.09
CA GLY A 282 10.77 -21.52 -0.05
C GLY A 282 12.25 -21.23 -0.30
N PRO A 283 13.07 -22.28 -0.49
CA PRO A 283 14.47 -22.13 -0.86
C PRO A 283 14.56 -21.60 -2.30
N VAL A 284 14.99 -20.36 -2.44
CA VAL A 284 15.18 -19.66 -3.72
C VAL A 284 16.62 -19.20 -3.84
N GLU A 285 17.17 -19.30 -5.05
CA GLU A 285 18.56 -18.92 -5.35
C GLU A 285 18.77 -17.42 -5.09
N ASN A 286 17.88 -16.58 -5.62
CA ASN A 286 17.92 -15.14 -5.43
C ASN A 286 17.12 -14.74 -4.19
N PRO A 287 17.59 -13.75 -3.42
CA PRO A 287 16.80 -13.18 -2.33
C PRO A 287 15.47 -12.61 -2.84
N VAL A 288 14.42 -12.76 -2.03
CA VAL A 288 13.07 -12.28 -2.35
C VAL A 288 12.72 -11.05 -1.51
N LEU A 289 12.17 -10.02 -2.13
CA LEU A 289 11.52 -8.91 -1.45
C LEU A 289 10.02 -8.92 -1.72
N ILE A 290 9.20 -8.97 -0.67
CA ILE A 290 7.77 -8.70 -0.76
C ILE A 290 7.53 -7.29 -0.24
N ALA A 291 7.20 -6.37 -1.15
CA ALA A 291 6.98 -4.96 -0.86
C ALA A 291 5.50 -4.60 -1.00
N ILE A 292 4.89 -4.05 0.05
CA ILE A 292 3.45 -3.80 0.13
C ILE A 292 3.19 -2.35 0.50
N ASP A 293 2.54 -1.60 -0.38
CA ASP A 293 2.11 -0.23 -0.09
C ASP A 293 0.63 -0.19 0.36
N ASP A 294 0.27 0.90 1.03
CA ASP A 294 -1.06 1.10 1.63
C ASP A 294 -1.51 -0.08 2.52
N TRP A 295 -0.59 -0.82 3.17
CA TRP A 295 -0.86 -2.11 3.82
C TRP A 295 -2.04 -2.11 4.80
N ASN A 296 -2.23 -1.01 5.53
CA ASN A 296 -3.37 -0.83 6.45
C ASN A 296 -4.73 -0.93 5.75
N SER A 297 -4.79 -0.77 4.43
CA SER A 297 -5.98 -0.99 3.61
C SER A 297 -6.40 -2.45 3.56
N LEU A 298 -5.52 -3.40 3.91
CA LEU A 298 -5.82 -4.83 4.04
C LEU A 298 -6.47 -5.19 5.37
N VAL A 299 -6.64 -4.23 6.28
CA VAL A 299 -7.15 -4.45 7.62
C VAL A 299 -8.60 -3.93 7.72
N GLY A 300 -9.50 -4.76 8.25
CA GLY A 300 -10.92 -4.44 8.42
C GLY A 300 -11.84 -5.02 7.35
N LEU A 301 -12.97 -4.34 7.10
CA LEU A 301 -14.04 -4.81 6.20
C LEU A 301 -13.80 -4.39 4.75
N SER A 302 -14.15 -5.26 3.79
CA SER A 302 -14.17 -4.94 2.36
C SER A 302 -15.48 -4.29 1.91
N ASP A 303 -15.50 -3.74 0.69
CA ASP A 303 -16.74 -3.27 0.05
C ASP A 303 -17.58 -4.38 -0.60
N PHE A 304 -17.14 -5.64 -0.48
CA PHE A 304 -17.87 -6.80 -1.00
C PHE A 304 -18.87 -7.33 0.00
N PHE A 305 -19.96 -7.89 -0.52
CA PHE A 305 -21.07 -8.39 0.28
C PHE A 305 -21.28 -9.88 0.04
N THR A 306 -21.56 -10.63 1.09
CA THR A 306 -22.05 -12.00 0.97
C THR A 306 -23.45 -12.02 0.33
N PRO A 307 -23.95 -13.18 -0.13
CA PRO A 307 -25.36 -13.33 -0.56
C PRO A 307 -26.38 -12.88 0.50
N ARG A 308 -25.98 -12.88 1.78
CA ARG A 308 -26.78 -12.41 2.92
C ARG A 308 -26.67 -10.90 3.16
N GLN A 309 -26.14 -10.13 2.19
CA GLN A 309 -25.97 -8.67 2.27
C GLN A 309 -25.10 -8.21 3.45
N ARG A 310 -24.08 -8.99 3.80
CA ARG A 310 -23.12 -8.68 4.87
C ARG A 310 -21.76 -8.37 4.27
N ARG A 311 -21.09 -7.31 4.75
CA ARG A 311 -19.73 -6.98 4.30
C ARG A 311 -18.78 -8.14 4.63
N ILE A 312 -17.91 -8.47 3.68
CA ILE A 312 -16.91 -9.53 3.82
C ILE A 312 -15.69 -8.92 4.53
N HIS A 313 -15.18 -9.58 5.56
CA HIS A 313 -13.95 -9.15 6.23
C HIS A 313 -12.74 -9.37 5.30
N SER A 314 -11.68 -8.58 5.45
CA SER A 314 -10.40 -8.75 4.73
C SER A 314 -9.85 -10.17 4.81
N ARG A 315 -9.86 -10.78 6.00
CA ARG A 315 -9.54 -12.20 6.22
C ARG A 315 -10.49 -13.18 5.52
N GLY A 316 -11.65 -12.74 5.03
CA GLY A 316 -12.52 -13.54 4.17
C GLY A 316 -12.08 -13.53 2.69
N ILE A 317 -11.15 -12.67 2.30
CA ILE A 317 -10.64 -12.55 0.93
C ILE A 317 -9.25 -13.21 0.88
N ARG A 318 -9.10 -14.23 0.03
CA ARG A 318 -7.90 -15.08 -0.01
C ARG A 318 -6.62 -14.27 -0.18
N LEU A 319 -6.60 -13.41 -1.22
CA LEU A 319 -5.45 -12.58 -1.56
C LEU A 319 -5.06 -11.65 -0.40
N SER A 320 -6.04 -11.01 0.24
CA SER A 320 -5.79 -10.14 1.40
C SER A 320 -5.23 -10.91 2.59
N ASN A 321 -5.74 -12.12 2.84
CA ASN A 321 -5.32 -12.92 3.96
C ASN A 321 -3.85 -13.37 3.87
N ARG A 322 -3.26 -13.41 2.67
CA ARG A 322 -1.83 -13.70 2.49
C ARG A 322 -0.89 -12.60 2.95
N PHE A 323 -1.41 -11.38 3.06
CA PHE A 323 -0.61 -10.18 3.34
C PHE A 323 -0.97 -9.49 4.66
N ILE A 324 -2.11 -9.82 5.27
CA ILE A 324 -2.55 -9.17 6.52
C ILE A 324 -1.62 -9.48 7.70
N ASN A 325 -0.93 -10.62 7.70
CA ASN A 325 0.04 -10.96 8.74
C ASN A 325 1.45 -10.98 8.14
N ILE A 326 2.04 -9.79 7.98
CA ILE A 326 3.37 -9.63 7.38
C ILE A 326 4.47 -10.29 8.21
N SER A 327 4.30 -10.38 9.53
CA SER A 327 5.25 -11.06 10.43
C SER A 327 5.29 -12.56 10.17
N GLU A 328 4.12 -13.20 10.07
CA GLU A 328 4.03 -14.62 9.71
C GLU A 328 4.52 -14.86 8.29
N LEU A 329 4.20 -13.96 7.35
CA LEU A 329 4.73 -14.04 5.99
C LEU A 329 6.26 -13.98 5.99
N SER A 330 6.85 -13.04 6.73
CA SER A 330 8.30 -12.89 6.83
C SER A 330 8.97 -14.09 7.49
N ALA A 331 8.39 -14.63 8.57
CA ALA A 331 8.92 -15.81 9.27
C ALA A 331 8.90 -17.08 8.40
N ARG A 332 8.06 -17.12 7.36
CA ARG A 332 8.02 -18.23 6.40
C ARG A 332 9.09 -18.14 5.33
N MET A 333 9.75 -16.98 5.15
CA MET A 333 10.73 -16.77 4.08
C MET A 333 12.10 -17.33 4.49
N GLN A 334 12.66 -18.22 3.65
CA GLN A 334 14.00 -18.76 3.90
C GLN A 334 15.12 -17.81 3.45
N ASN A 335 14.90 -17.08 2.36
CA ASN A 335 15.85 -16.14 1.78
C ASN A 335 15.09 -14.90 1.28
N GLY A 336 14.47 -14.15 2.19
CA GLY A 336 13.77 -12.95 1.78
C GLY A 336 13.20 -12.11 2.92
N PHE A 337 12.64 -10.98 2.52
CA PHE A 337 12.25 -9.89 3.39
C PHE A 337 10.86 -9.40 3.04
N VAL A 338 10.11 -8.96 4.06
CA VAL A 338 8.80 -8.33 3.88
C VAL A 338 8.88 -6.88 4.34
N VAL A 339 8.52 -5.96 3.46
CA VAL A 339 8.43 -4.53 3.76
C VAL A 339 7.02 -4.05 3.47
N ALA A 340 6.40 -3.38 4.44
CA ALA A 340 5.04 -2.84 4.30
C ALA A 340 4.99 -1.36 4.69
N ALA A 341 4.26 -0.55 3.94
CA ALA A 341 4.05 0.87 4.26
C ALA A 341 2.61 1.15 4.67
N ASN A 342 2.46 1.92 5.74
CA ASN A 342 1.18 2.47 6.18
C ASN A 342 0.73 3.63 5.29
N SER A 343 -0.57 3.85 5.18
CA SER A 343 -1.14 5.02 4.52
C SER A 343 -2.26 5.65 5.33
N LYS A 344 -1.99 6.81 5.91
CA LYS A 344 -2.99 7.62 6.64
C LYS A 344 -3.98 8.34 5.74
N GLN A 345 -3.87 8.21 4.41
CA GLN A 345 -4.79 8.88 3.47
C GLN A 345 -6.07 8.10 3.23
N VAL A 346 -6.03 6.80 3.52
CA VAL A 346 -7.22 5.97 3.52
C VAL A 346 -7.49 5.66 4.97
N PRO A 347 -8.46 6.33 5.61
CA PRO A 347 -8.98 5.78 6.84
C PRO A 347 -9.39 4.34 6.48
N PRO A 348 -8.93 3.33 7.23
CA PRO A 348 -9.60 2.03 7.19
C PRO A 348 -11.09 2.33 7.27
N CYS A 349 -11.94 1.63 6.53
CA CYS A 349 -13.37 1.91 6.59
C CYS A 349 -13.93 1.46 7.96
N PHE A 350 -13.56 2.21 9.00
CA PHE A 350 -14.03 2.23 10.37
C PHE A 350 -15.48 2.76 10.44
N GLU A 351 -15.91 3.48 9.41
CA GLU A 351 -17.23 4.12 9.35
C GLU A 351 -18.35 3.13 9.00
N ARG A 352 -18.66 2.27 9.97
CA ARG A 352 -19.98 2.13 10.61
C ARG A 352 -19.95 0.91 11.53
N ARG A 353 -19.53 1.12 12.79
CA ARG A 353 -19.72 0.17 13.91
C ARG A 353 -21.18 -0.34 14.00
N SER A 354 -22.16 0.47 13.56
CA SER A 354 -23.58 0.23 13.77
C SER A 354 -24.25 -0.86 12.91
N ARG A 355 -23.54 -1.50 11.96
CA ARG A 355 -24.13 -2.57 11.12
C ARG A 355 -23.35 -3.88 11.08
N VAL A 356 -22.33 -4.02 11.91
CA VAL A 356 -21.65 -5.31 12.10
C VAL A 356 -22.47 -6.16 13.07
N VAL A 357 -23.65 -6.60 12.60
CA VAL A 357 -24.55 -7.46 13.37
C VAL A 357 -23.85 -8.79 13.59
N GLY A 358 -23.82 -9.28 14.84
CA GLY A 358 -23.06 -10.44 15.34
C GLY A 358 -23.30 -11.80 14.65
N GLY A 359 -23.97 -11.84 13.50
CA GLY A 359 -24.04 -13.00 12.62
C GLY A 359 -22.94 -13.09 11.56
N ILE A 360 -22.26 -11.99 11.18
CA ILE A 360 -21.22 -11.98 10.12
C ILE A 360 -20.06 -12.92 10.51
N TYR A 361 -19.70 -12.91 11.79
CA TYR A 361 -18.57 -13.65 12.33
C TYR A 361 -18.81 -15.14 12.56
N LYS A 362 -20.05 -15.61 12.41
CA LYS A 362 -20.34 -17.03 12.37
C LYS A 362 -19.99 -17.65 11.02
N GLU A 363 -19.69 -16.84 10.00
CA GLU A 363 -19.48 -17.27 8.60
C GLU A 363 -18.01 -17.45 8.19
N PHE A 364 -17.05 -17.00 8.99
CA PHE A 364 -15.63 -17.05 8.65
C PHE A 364 -14.80 -17.40 9.90
N MET A 365 -13.56 -17.86 9.70
CA MET A 365 -12.56 -17.94 10.79
C MET A 365 -12.08 -16.54 11.13
N VAL A 366 -12.95 -15.76 11.75
CA VAL A 366 -12.64 -14.47 12.35
C VAL A 366 -12.30 -14.76 13.80
N THR A 367 -11.10 -14.37 14.24
CA THR A 367 -10.70 -14.58 15.65
C THR A 367 -11.64 -13.78 16.55
N ASP A 368 -11.83 -14.19 17.81
CA ASP A 368 -12.69 -13.42 18.72
C ASP A 368 -12.21 -11.97 18.90
N GLU A 369 -10.91 -11.74 18.72
CA GLU A 369 -10.28 -10.41 18.67
C GLU A 369 -10.78 -9.56 17.49
N ASP A 370 -10.83 -10.11 16.28
CA ASP A 370 -11.39 -9.42 15.11
C ASP A 370 -12.90 -9.15 15.26
N LYS A 371 -13.62 -10.06 15.95
CA LYS A 371 -15.05 -9.86 16.22
C LYS A 371 -15.25 -8.66 17.14
N ALA A 372 -14.38 -8.52 18.13
CA ALA A 372 -14.35 -7.41 19.07
C ALA A 372 -13.84 -6.10 18.43
N ALA A 373 -12.97 -6.19 17.43
CA ALA A 373 -12.42 -5.06 16.68
C ALA A 373 -12.65 -5.23 15.16
N PRO A 374 -13.89 -4.99 14.65
CA PRO A 374 -14.23 -5.13 13.22
C PRO A 374 -13.38 -4.26 12.28
N SER A 375 -12.79 -3.22 12.84
CA SER A 375 -11.87 -2.32 12.18
C SER A 375 -10.48 -2.91 11.94
N GLY A 376 -10.14 -3.99 12.63
CA GLY A 376 -8.79 -4.56 12.73
C GLY A 376 -7.79 -3.65 13.43
N GLU A 377 -8.25 -2.66 14.20
CA GLU A 377 -7.40 -1.79 15.03
C GLU A 377 -6.59 -2.59 16.05
N SER A 378 -7.15 -3.69 16.57
CA SER A 378 -6.42 -4.63 17.42
C SER A 378 -5.26 -5.28 16.68
N ILE A 379 -5.41 -5.66 15.40
CA ILE A 379 -4.33 -6.25 14.59
C ILE A 379 -3.21 -5.23 14.42
N LEU A 380 -3.56 -3.97 14.10
CA LEU A 380 -2.58 -2.89 13.99
C LEU A 380 -1.87 -2.68 15.33
N GLN A 381 -2.62 -2.58 16.42
CA GLN A 381 -2.08 -2.35 17.75
C GLN A 381 -1.18 -3.50 18.20
N THR A 382 -1.62 -4.76 18.04
CA THR A 382 -0.82 -5.95 18.35
C THR A 382 0.45 -6.00 17.52
N PHE A 383 0.40 -5.62 16.24
CA PHE A 383 1.61 -5.51 15.44
C PHE A 383 2.56 -4.44 16.01
N PHE A 384 2.03 -3.24 16.30
CA PHE A 384 2.83 -2.13 16.83
C PHE A 384 3.45 -2.47 18.19
N ASP A 385 2.68 -3.08 19.10
CA ASP A 385 3.13 -3.50 20.43
C ASP A 385 4.24 -4.55 20.36
N ASN A 386 4.22 -5.40 19.32
CA ASN A 386 5.24 -6.42 19.07
C ASN A 386 6.37 -5.94 18.14
N SER A 387 6.33 -4.69 17.69
CA SER A 387 7.35 -4.13 16.80
C SER A 387 8.34 -3.27 17.56
N ARG A 388 9.61 -3.37 17.19
CA ARG A 388 10.62 -2.44 17.69
C ARG A 388 10.47 -1.11 16.97
N LEU A 389 10.19 -0.04 17.71
CA LEU A 389 10.12 1.31 17.18
C LEU A 389 11.53 1.87 16.93
N VAL A 390 11.76 2.34 15.70
CA VAL A 390 13.00 3.01 15.31
C VAL A 390 12.62 4.37 14.75
N ASP A 391 13.04 5.42 15.45
CA ASP A 391 12.80 6.80 15.02
C ASP A 391 13.90 7.23 14.03
N THR A 392 13.49 7.55 12.81
CA THR A 392 14.42 8.01 11.75
C THR A 392 14.86 9.47 11.92
N ASN A 393 14.40 10.16 12.97
CA ASN A 393 14.93 11.48 13.35
C ASN A 393 16.35 11.40 13.92
N LEU A 394 16.86 10.22 14.25
CA LEU A 394 18.25 10.05 14.67
C LEU A 394 19.20 10.21 13.48
N LEU A 395 20.33 10.88 13.72
CA LEU A 395 21.42 10.98 12.74
C LEU A 395 21.96 9.57 12.43
N PRO A 396 22.41 9.23 11.20
CA PRO A 396 23.09 7.96 10.91
C PRO A 396 24.28 7.71 11.85
N THR A 397 24.93 8.78 12.32
CA THR A 397 26.02 8.75 13.30
C THR A 397 25.57 8.52 14.75
N GLN A 398 24.28 8.69 15.05
CA GLN A 398 23.64 8.41 16.35
C GLN A 398 22.92 7.06 16.39
N ILE A 399 22.93 6.32 15.28
CA ILE A 399 22.56 4.91 15.26
C ILE A 399 23.67 4.17 15.99
N THR A 400 23.53 4.04 17.32
CA THR A 400 24.45 3.23 18.13
C THR A 400 24.47 1.79 17.64
N GLU A 401 25.46 0.98 18.05
CA GLU A 401 25.42 -0.47 17.77
C GLU A 401 24.14 -1.16 18.28
N GLU A 402 23.44 -0.56 19.25
CA GLU A 402 22.11 -1.00 19.66
C GLU A 402 21.01 -0.64 18.65
N HIS A 403 21.14 0.44 17.88
CA HIS A 403 20.23 0.85 16.79
C HIS A 403 20.60 0.26 15.44
N ARG A 404 21.81 -0.30 15.27
CA ARG A 404 22.07 -1.30 14.23
C ARG A 404 21.09 -2.42 14.49
N LEU A 405 20.04 -2.44 13.67
CA LEU A 405 18.82 -3.19 13.89
C LEU A 405 19.17 -4.61 14.32
N SER A 406 18.78 -4.98 15.55
CA SER A 406 19.00 -6.33 16.05
C SER A 406 18.40 -7.32 15.06
N THR A 407 19.08 -8.42 14.80
CA THR A 407 18.74 -9.43 13.78
C THR A 407 17.42 -10.18 14.02
N THR A 408 16.63 -9.78 15.03
CA THR A 408 15.44 -10.51 15.48
C THR A 408 14.24 -9.59 15.69
N GLY A 409 13.11 -9.91 15.06
CA GLY A 409 11.78 -9.33 15.32
C GLY A 409 11.32 -8.29 14.29
N ASN A 410 10.04 -7.94 14.36
CA ASN A 410 9.47 -6.90 13.48
C ASN A 410 10.05 -5.52 13.82
N ILE A 411 10.28 -4.72 12.77
CA ILE A 411 10.85 -3.37 12.89
C ILE A 411 9.83 -2.38 12.37
N THR A 412 9.54 -1.34 13.13
CA THR A 412 8.75 -0.20 12.66
C THR A 412 9.67 1.01 12.47
N LEU A 413 9.91 1.38 11.22
CA LEU A 413 10.64 2.61 10.86
C LEU A 413 9.66 3.77 10.77
N ARG A 414 9.79 4.75 11.68
CA ARG A 414 8.97 5.97 11.66
C ARG A 414 9.55 6.97 10.68
N CYS A 415 8.94 7.10 9.52
CA CYS A 415 9.26 8.08 8.49
C CYS A 415 8.84 9.48 8.94
N SER A 416 9.83 10.34 9.18
CA SER A 416 9.64 11.76 9.47
C SER A 416 9.16 12.54 8.24
N THR A 417 8.63 13.75 8.46
CA THR A 417 8.38 14.70 7.38
C THR A 417 9.70 15.20 6.78
N PHE A 418 9.64 15.87 5.63
CA PHE A 418 10.84 16.33 4.95
C PHE A 418 11.54 17.38 5.80
N ARG A 419 12.84 17.19 6.00
CA ARG A 419 13.71 18.22 6.59
C ARG A 419 13.72 19.45 5.69
N ARG A 420 14.17 20.59 6.21
CA ARG A 420 14.15 21.84 5.45
C ARG A 420 14.99 21.72 4.17
N GLU A 421 16.14 21.07 4.26
CA GLU A 421 17.06 20.86 3.15
C GLU A 421 16.45 19.92 2.09
N GLU A 422 15.93 18.76 2.51
CA GLU A 422 15.20 17.83 1.63
C GLU A 422 14.00 18.52 0.95
N TRP A 423 13.29 19.37 1.68
CA TRP A 423 12.16 20.13 1.16
C TRP A 423 12.60 21.18 0.14
N LEU A 424 13.72 21.86 0.37
CA LEU A 424 14.32 22.80 -0.59
C LEU A 424 14.84 22.07 -1.84
N ALA A 425 15.39 20.86 -1.70
CA ALA A 425 15.72 19.99 -2.82
C ALA A 425 14.49 19.71 -3.68
N LEU A 426 13.39 19.31 -3.03
CA LEU A 426 12.11 19.06 -3.69
C LEU A 426 11.55 20.32 -4.38
N VAL A 427 11.64 21.49 -3.75
CA VAL A 427 11.26 22.77 -4.38
C VAL A 427 12.10 23.08 -5.61
N ARG A 428 13.42 22.85 -5.57
CA ARG A 428 14.30 23.03 -6.73
C ARG A 428 13.87 22.13 -7.88
N GLU A 429 13.51 20.87 -7.59
CA GLU A 429 12.99 19.97 -8.63
C GLU A 429 11.68 20.48 -9.25
N TYR A 430 10.77 21.03 -8.44
CA TYR A 430 9.56 21.69 -8.95
C TYR A 430 9.87 22.92 -9.82
N GLN A 431 10.87 23.72 -9.44
CA GLN A 431 11.31 24.90 -10.20
C GLN A 431 11.97 24.49 -11.52
N ASP A 432 12.81 23.47 -11.51
CA ASP A 432 13.50 22.94 -12.69
C ASP A 432 12.51 22.30 -13.67
N ALA A 433 11.47 21.65 -13.17
CA ALA A 433 10.33 21.17 -13.96
C ALA A 433 9.39 22.31 -14.44
N ARG A 434 9.66 23.56 -14.05
CA ARG A 434 8.81 24.74 -14.29
C ARG A 434 7.38 24.58 -13.74
N PHE A 435 7.22 23.71 -12.75
CA PHE A 435 5.95 23.45 -12.08
C PHE A 435 5.68 24.49 -10.99
N LEU A 436 6.72 24.97 -10.30
CA LEU A 436 6.65 26.10 -9.38
C LEU A 436 7.45 27.27 -9.94
N ARG A 437 6.79 28.41 -10.22
CA ARG A 437 7.44 29.59 -10.80
C ARG A 437 7.99 30.57 -9.77
N ASP A 438 7.45 30.54 -8.56
CA ASP A 438 7.84 31.48 -7.52
C ASP A 438 9.26 31.19 -7.00
N GLN A 439 10.04 32.24 -6.83
CA GLN A 439 11.40 32.21 -6.33
C GLN A 439 11.58 33.04 -5.05
N ASP A 440 10.51 33.65 -4.51
CA ASP A 440 10.59 34.42 -3.26
C ASP A 440 10.90 33.48 -2.08
N PRO A 441 12.11 33.57 -1.48
CA PRO A 441 12.47 32.72 -0.35
C PRO A 441 11.54 32.91 0.85
N ALA A 442 11.00 34.12 1.04
CA ALA A 442 10.09 34.39 2.15
C ALA A 442 8.73 33.72 1.97
N LEU A 443 8.27 33.56 0.72
CA LEU A 443 7.08 32.78 0.43
C LEU A 443 7.34 31.29 0.64
N LEU A 444 8.46 30.77 0.13
CA LEU A 444 8.85 29.37 0.29
C LEU A 444 8.93 28.97 1.77
N ASP A 445 9.49 29.83 2.62
CA ASP A 445 9.53 29.62 4.07
C ASP A 445 8.13 29.53 4.70
N ARG A 446 7.19 30.38 4.26
CA ARG A 446 5.80 30.31 4.72
C ARG A 446 5.11 29.03 4.26
N ILE A 447 5.37 28.58 3.02
CA ILE A 447 4.83 27.33 2.49
C ILE A 447 5.41 26.15 3.27
N PHE A 448 6.72 26.12 3.55
CA PHE A 448 7.34 25.07 4.35
C PHE A 448 6.68 24.92 5.72
N VAL A 449 6.52 26.05 6.44
CA VAL A 449 5.85 26.07 7.75
C VAL A 449 4.41 25.61 7.64
N ALA A 450 3.65 26.14 6.68
CA ALA A 450 2.25 25.76 6.46
C ALA A 450 2.07 24.27 6.11
N CYS A 451 3.03 23.69 5.39
CA CYS A 451 3.02 22.28 5.01
C CYS A 451 3.58 21.36 6.10
N SER A 452 4.25 21.91 7.13
CA SER A 452 4.98 21.16 8.16
C SER A 452 5.92 20.10 7.55
N GLY A 453 6.60 20.46 6.45
CA GLY A 453 7.50 19.54 5.72
C GLY A 453 6.80 18.36 5.02
N ARG A 454 5.47 18.35 4.87
CA ARG A 454 4.76 17.26 4.17
C ARG A 454 4.78 17.47 2.65
N ALA A 455 5.46 16.60 1.92
CA ALA A 455 5.65 16.74 0.47
C ALA A 455 4.34 16.82 -0.33
N HIS A 456 3.32 16.06 0.07
CA HIS A 456 2.02 16.11 -0.60
C HIS A 456 1.30 17.46 -0.46
N LEU A 457 1.52 18.20 0.64
CA LEU A 457 0.95 19.54 0.81
C LEU A 457 1.72 20.56 -0.03
N LEU A 458 3.05 20.44 -0.10
CA LEU A 458 3.86 21.22 -1.03
C LEU A 458 3.37 21.04 -2.47
N HIS A 459 3.12 19.80 -2.89
CA HIS A 459 2.61 19.52 -4.24
C HIS A 459 1.28 20.25 -4.52
N HIS A 460 0.35 20.24 -3.56
CA HIS A 460 -0.92 20.96 -3.67
C HIS A 460 -0.74 22.48 -3.68
N CYS A 461 0.16 23.02 -2.86
CA CYS A 461 0.51 24.44 -2.90
C CYS A 461 1.12 24.83 -4.25
N ALA A 462 2.03 24.01 -4.78
CA ALA A 462 2.68 24.24 -6.07
C ALA A 462 1.69 24.15 -7.24
N LYS A 463 0.65 23.31 -7.16
CA LYS A 463 -0.46 23.29 -8.14
C LYS A 463 -1.29 24.58 -8.15
N ALA A 464 -1.41 25.22 -7.00
CA ALA A 464 -2.27 26.39 -6.82
C ALA A 464 -1.56 27.71 -7.19
N LEU A 465 -0.23 27.72 -7.16
CA LEU A 465 0.65 28.85 -7.51
C LEU A 465 1.04 28.78 -8.99
#